data_AF-A0A2D0SC56-F1
#
_entry.id   AF-A0A2D0SC56-F1
#
_cell.length_a   1.000
_cell.length_b   1.000
_cell.length_c   1.000
_cell.angle_alpha   90.00
_cell.angle_beta   90.00
_cell.angle_gamma   90.00
#
_symmetry.space_group_name_H-M   'P 1'
#
loop_
_entity.id
_entity.type
_entity.pdbx_description
1 polymer ?
#
loop_
_entity_poly.entity_id
_entity_poly.type
_entity_poly.pdbx_seq_one_letter_code
_entity_poly.pdbx_strand_id
1 'polypeptide(L)'
;MSVYMDLNIIAISDKKRLQNIIETAAHLGYSTVAINYVVEPQQKKQQIPKPLSASELCEKLPIVQGKSRPIKVLNRLTVVATEASHFRPSSEYKNFDILAVYPKTEKLFHAACMTYDVDIISIATTEKQPFYCKRSPVNGAIERGVFFEISYTAAIRDSTMKKYTIANAINLVDVCKGKNVILTSGVENPLELRGPYDIANLGLVFGLSEGDAKAAVSTNCRSVILHGETRMTALGIIHMMMKKKKSQPPIEQPEEETPAVKRAKTETL
;
A
#
# COMPACT_ATOMS: atom_id res chain seq x y z
N MET A 1 -5.81 12.41 -14.13
CA MET A 1 -6.38 12.46 -12.77
C MET A 1 -5.47 11.67 -11.84
N SER A 2 -4.93 12.29 -10.78
CA SER A 2 -4.06 11.62 -9.81
C SER A 2 -4.80 10.45 -9.14
N VAL A 3 -4.06 9.38 -8.86
CA VAL A 3 -4.58 8.18 -8.20
C VAL A 3 -4.13 8.24 -6.75
N TYR A 4 -5.08 8.38 -5.83
CA TYR A 4 -4.81 8.42 -4.39
C TYR A 4 -4.88 7.02 -3.81
N MET A 5 -4.00 6.74 -2.85
CA MET A 5 -3.80 5.40 -2.30
C MET A 5 -3.52 5.49 -0.81
N ASP A 6 -4.05 4.54 -0.05
CA ASP A 6 -3.73 4.39 1.37
C ASP A 6 -3.13 3.00 1.61
N LEU A 7 -1.91 2.94 2.12
CA LEU A 7 -1.14 1.71 2.22
C LEU A 7 -1.14 1.10 3.63
N ASN A 8 -1.99 1.58 4.54
CA ASN A 8 -1.97 1.11 5.93
C ASN A 8 -3.36 1.05 6.59
N ILE A 9 -4.21 0.11 6.18
CA ILE A 9 -5.41 -0.24 6.94
C ILE A 9 -5.08 -1.44 7.83
N ILE A 10 -5.21 -1.32 9.15
CA ILE A 10 -4.85 -2.43 10.04
C ILE A 10 -5.81 -3.61 9.83
N ALA A 11 -5.27 -4.82 9.71
CA ALA A 11 -6.07 -6.03 9.59
C ALA A 11 -6.85 -6.29 10.89
N ILE A 12 -8.17 -6.42 10.79
CA ILE A 12 -9.09 -6.66 11.91
C ILE A 12 -9.78 -8.00 11.72
N SER A 13 -9.99 -8.76 12.80
CA SER A 13 -10.68 -10.06 12.75
C SER A 13 -12.15 -9.95 12.32
N ASP A 14 -12.80 -8.83 12.65
CA ASP A 14 -14.16 -8.52 12.20
C ASP A 14 -14.17 -8.05 10.73
N LYS A 15 -14.64 -8.96 9.87
CA LYS A 15 -14.79 -8.70 8.43
C LYS A 15 -15.73 -7.55 8.12
N LYS A 16 -16.84 -7.39 8.85
CA LYS A 16 -17.83 -6.33 8.55
C LYS A 16 -17.23 -4.96 8.76
N ARG A 17 -16.49 -4.80 9.86
CA ARG A 17 -15.78 -3.55 10.14
C ARG A 17 -14.74 -3.25 9.08
N LEU A 18 -13.97 -4.25 8.64
CA LEU A 18 -12.99 -4.07 7.57
C LEU A 18 -13.64 -3.69 6.24
N GLN A 19 -14.78 -4.29 5.89
CA GLN A 19 -15.59 -3.92 4.72
C GLN A 19 -16.04 -2.45 4.80
N ASN A 20 -16.56 -2.02 5.95
CA ASN A 20 -16.97 -0.62 6.16
C ASN A 20 -15.81 0.38 5.97
N ILE A 21 -14.58 0.02 6.38
CA ILE A 21 -13.40 0.86 6.14
C ILE A 21 -13.10 0.95 4.64
N ILE A 22 -13.16 -0.16 3.91
CA ILE A 22 -12.92 -0.20 2.46
C ILE A 22 -13.98 0.60 1.69
N GLU A 23 -15.25 0.50 2.09
CA GLU A 23 -16.34 1.31 1.54
C GLU A 23 -16.14 2.81 1.79
N THR A 24 -15.77 3.16 3.03
CA THR A 24 -15.45 4.55 3.40
C THR A 24 -14.26 5.06 2.58
N ALA A 25 -13.23 4.23 2.37
CA ALA A 25 -12.08 4.60 1.54
C ALA A 25 -12.48 4.83 0.07
N ALA A 26 -13.34 3.98 -0.49
CA ALA A 26 -13.86 4.16 -1.83
C ALA A 26 -14.68 5.46 -1.96
N HIS A 27 -15.50 5.79 -0.96
CA HIS A 27 -16.26 7.04 -0.90
C HIS A 27 -15.35 8.27 -0.78
N LEU A 28 -14.24 8.19 -0.05
CA LEU A 28 -13.27 9.29 0.05
C LEU A 28 -12.43 9.47 -1.22
N GLY A 29 -12.51 8.54 -2.18
CA GLY A 29 -11.82 8.62 -3.47
C GLY A 29 -10.50 7.85 -3.55
N TYR A 30 -10.20 6.97 -2.58
CA TYR A 30 -9.04 6.08 -2.65
C TYR A 30 -9.24 5.02 -3.73
N SER A 31 -8.26 4.90 -4.62
CA SER A 31 -8.30 3.92 -5.71
C SER A 31 -7.66 2.60 -5.35
N THR A 32 -6.68 2.62 -4.44
CA THR A 32 -5.99 1.45 -3.94
C THR A 32 -5.88 1.55 -2.43
N VAL A 33 -6.14 0.45 -1.74
CA VAL A 33 -5.93 0.31 -0.30
C VAL A 33 -5.07 -0.91 -0.01
N ALA A 34 -4.24 -0.87 1.02
CA ALA A 34 -3.49 -2.04 1.49
C ALA A 34 -3.90 -2.43 2.92
N ILE A 35 -4.22 -3.71 3.11
CA ILE A 35 -4.51 -4.31 4.42
C ILE A 35 -3.18 -4.72 5.03
N ASN A 36 -2.85 -4.11 6.17
CA ASN A 36 -1.61 -4.28 6.90
C ASN A 36 -1.74 -5.33 8.00
N TYR A 37 -0.95 -6.39 7.89
CA TYR A 37 -0.78 -7.42 8.91
C TYR A 37 0.46 -7.09 9.73
N VAL A 38 0.29 -6.76 11.00
CA VAL A 38 1.39 -6.43 11.90
C VAL A 38 1.85 -7.69 12.62
N VAL A 39 3.13 -8.04 12.49
CA VAL A 39 3.73 -9.16 13.21
C VAL A 39 4.72 -8.61 14.23
N GLU A 40 4.42 -8.87 15.50
CA GLU A 40 5.34 -8.65 16.61
C GLU A 40 6.02 -9.97 17.00
N PRO A 41 7.30 -10.15 16.67
CA PRO A 41 8.04 -11.35 17.01
C PRO A 41 8.31 -11.40 18.52
N GLN A 42 7.47 -12.14 19.25
CA GLN A 42 7.65 -12.46 20.67
C GLN A 42 8.15 -13.90 20.90
N GLN A 43 8.07 -14.79 19.90
CA GLN A 43 8.50 -16.19 20.00
C GLN A 43 9.42 -16.62 18.85
N LYS A 44 10.26 -17.65 19.10
CA LYS A 44 11.26 -18.19 18.14
C LYS A 44 10.67 -18.72 16.82
N LYS A 45 9.37 -19.03 16.77
CA LYS A 45 8.63 -19.36 15.53
C LYS A 45 7.58 -18.28 15.27
N GLN A 46 7.82 -17.45 14.27
CA GLN A 46 6.87 -16.45 13.81
C GLN A 46 5.78 -17.15 12.99
N GLN A 47 4.53 -17.09 13.44
CA GLN A 47 3.40 -17.47 12.60
C GLN A 47 3.01 -16.26 11.76
N ILE A 48 3.45 -16.25 10.51
CA ILE A 48 3.08 -15.22 9.55
C ILE A 48 1.63 -15.50 9.12
N PRO A 49 0.69 -14.55 9.29
CA PRO A 49 -0.69 -14.76 8.90
C PRO A 49 -0.80 -14.98 7.39
N LYS A 50 -1.78 -15.78 6.97
CA LYS A 50 -2.10 -15.87 5.54
C LYS A 50 -2.86 -14.62 5.12
N PRO A 51 -2.46 -13.94 4.04
CA PRO A 51 -3.17 -12.78 3.55
C PRO A 51 -4.58 -13.16 3.10
N LEU A 52 -5.54 -12.27 3.33
CA LEU A 52 -6.91 -12.43 2.87
C LEU A 52 -6.94 -12.21 1.36
N SER A 53 -7.60 -13.11 0.63
CA SER A 53 -7.86 -12.86 -0.79
C SER A 53 -8.96 -11.81 -0.94
N ALA A 54 -8.88 -10.98 -2.00
CA ALA A 54 -9.90 -9.96 -2.26
C ALA A 54 -11.33 -10.56 -2.35
N SER A 55 -11.44 -11.78 -2.87
CA SER A 55 -12.70 -12.53 -2.97
C SER A 55 -13.27 -12.99 -1.63
N GLU A 56 -12.41 -13.20 -0.61
CA GLU A 56 -12.83 -13.56 0.75
C GLU A 56 -13.26 -12.35 1.58
N LEU A 57 -12.86 -11.15 1.16
CA LEU A 57 -13.17 -9.87 1.79
C LEU A 57 -14.54 -9.36 1.35
N CYS A 58 -14.80 -9.29 0.05
CA CYS A 58 -16.09 -8.87 -0.50
C CYS A 58 -16.43 -9.67 -1.77
N GLU A 59 -17.69 -10.07 -1.94
CA GLU A 59 -18.18 -10.63 -3.21
C GLU A 59 -18.07 -9.61 -4.36
N LYS A 60 -18.29 -8.33 -4.05
CA LYS A 60 -18.10 -7.20 -4.97
C LYS A 60 -17.40 -6.06 -4.23
N LEU A 61 -16.28 -5.61 -4.77
CA LEU A 61 -15.56 -4.45 -4.24
C LEU A 61 -16.29 -3.15 -4.59
N PRO A 62 -16.34 -2.17 -3.67
CA PRO A 62 -17.03 -0.91 -3.89
C PRO A 62 -16.39 -0.11 -5.04
N ILE A 63 -17.24 0.63 -5.76
CA ILE A 63 -16.82 1.54 -6.82
C ILE A 63 -16.32 2.84 -6.18
N VAL A 64 -15.16 3.30 -6.63
CA VAL A 64 -14.50 4.49 -6.08
C VAL A 64 -15.25 5.74 -6.50
N GLN A 65 -15.56 6.64 -5.56
CA GLN A 65 -16.22 7.90 -5.88
C GLN A 65 -15.40 8.72 -6.90
N GLY A 66 -16.08 9.20 -7.95
CA GLY A 66 -15.45 9.93 -9.04
C GLY A 66 -14.75 9.05 -10.09
N LYS A 67 -14.82 7.72 -9.97
CA LYS A 67 -14.29 6.78 -10.96
C LYS A 67 -15.27 5.62 -11.20
N SER A 68 -15.24 5.04 -12.40
CA SER A 68 -16.08 3.88 -12.76
C SER A 68 -15.37 2.55 -12.53
N ARG A 69 -14.42 2.48 -11.59
CA ARG A 69 -13.60 1.28 -11.33
C ARG A 69 -13.72 0.86 -9.86
N PRO A 70 -13.71 -0.45 -9.57
CA PRO A 70 -13.66 -0.94 -8.21
C PRO A 70 -12.32 -0.59 -7.55
N ILE A 71 -12.33 -0.45 -6.23
CA ILE A 71 -11.13 -0.25 -5.43
C ILE A 71 -10.19 -1.46 -5.53
N LYS A 72 -8.87 -1.24 -5.66
CA LYS A 72 -7.87 -2.32 -5.62
C LYS A 72 -7.46 -2.55 -4.16
N VAL A 73 -7.55 -3.80 -3.69
CA VAL A 73 -7.09 -4.19 -2.35
C VAL A 73 -5.79 -4.95 -2.47
N LEU A 74 -4.78 -4.53 -1.72
CA LEU A 74 -3.46 -5.16 -1.62
C LEU A 74 -3.24 -5.71 -0.21
N ASN A 75 -2.32 -6.66 -0.09
CA ASN A 75 -1.90 -7.21 1.19
C ASN A 75 -0.49 -6.72 1.54
N ARG A 76 -0.35 -6.15 2.73
CA ARG A 76 0.89 -5.62 3.27
C ARG A 76 1.26 -6.35 4.56
N LEU A 77 2.53 -6.69 4.73
CA LEU A 77 3.06 -7.20 6.00
C LEU A 77 3.96 -6.14 6.64
N THR A 78 3.75 -5.83 7.92
CA THR A 78 4.67 -5.01 8.72
C THR A 78 5.32 -5.85 9.81
N VAL A 79 6.65 -5.96 9.79
CA VAL A 79 7.41 -6.66 10.82
C VAL A 79 7.97 -5.67 11.84
N VAL A 80 7.60 -5.83 13.11
CA VAL A 80 8.16 -5.02 14.19
C VAL A 80 9.53 -5.59 14.59
N ALA A 81 10.58 -4.87 14.23
CA ALA A 81 11.96 -5.32 14.46
C ALA A 81 12.50 -4.75 15.77
N THR A 82 12.62 -5.64 16.77
CA THR A 82 13.29 -5.39 18.05
C THR A 82 14.71 -5.97 18.08
N GLU A 83 14.95 -7.05 17.33
CA GLU A 83 16.26 -7.68 17.14
C GLU A 83 16.55 -7.92 15.65
N ALA A 84 17.82 -8.08 15.27
CA ALA A 84 18.18 -8.37 13.88
C ALA A 84 17.68 -9.74 13.41
N SER A 85 17.46 -10.65 14.36
CA SER A 85 16.89 -11.98 14.15
C SER A 85 15.42 -11.95 13.74
N HIS A 86 14.72 -10.84 13.97
CA HIS A 86 13.27 -10.72 13.77
C HIS A 86 12.87 -10.52 12.33
N PHE A 87 13.72 -9.84 11.54
CA PHE A 87 13.53 -9.72 10.10
C PHE A 87 14.38 -10.77 9.40
N ARG A 88 13.76 -11.89 9.05
CA ARG A 88 14.39 -12.97 8.27
C ARG A 88 13.59 -13.14 6.99
N PRO A 89 14.17 -12.82 5.81
CA PRO A 89 13.52 -13.08 4.54
C PRO A 89 13.09 -14.55 4.47
N SER A 90 11.77 -14.76 4.44
CA SER A 90 11.17 -16.08 4.40
C SER A 90 10.31 -16.21 3.14
N SER A 91 10.01 -17.43 2.71
CA SER A 91 9.18 -17.64 1.51
C SER A 91 7.78 -17.08 1.69
N GLU A 92 7.28 -17.01 2.93
CA GLU A 92 5.98 -16.47 3.30
C GLU A 92 5.87 -14.96 3.02
N TYR A 93 6.97 -14.21 3.08
CA TYR A 93 6.97 -12.77 2.74
C TYR A 93 6.66 -12.51 1.26
N LYS A 94 6.82 -13.52 0.38
CA LYS A 94 6.46 -13.43 -1.04
C LYS A 94 4.94 -13.50 -1.27
N ASN A 95 4.16 -13.88 -0.26
CA ASN A 95 2.71 -13.90 -0.34
C ASN A 95 2.08 -12.50 -0.17
N PHE A 96 2.88 -11.52 0.26
CA PHE A 96 2.43 -10.15 0.46
C PHE A 96 2.94 -9.25 -0.67
N ASP A 97 2.06 -8.38 -1.15
CA ASP A 97 2.37 -7.42 -2.21
C ASP A 97 3.39 -6.38 -1.72
N ILE A 98 3.27 -5.95 -0.45
CA ILE A 98 4.10 -4.91 0.16
C ILE A 98 4.71 -5.43 1.47
N LEU A 99 6.02 -5.21 1.66
CA LEU A 99 6.71 -5.43 2.92
C LEU A 99 7.12 -4.12 3.57
N ALA A 100 6.79 -4.00 4.84
CA ALA A 100 7.21 -2.92 5.70
C ALA A 100 7.96 -3.43 6.92
N VAL A 101 8.86 -2.61 7.46
CA VAL A 101 9.53 -2.87 8.73
C VAL A 101 9.36 -1.68 9.67
N TYR A 102 9.09 -1.97 10.94
CA TYR A 102 9.07 -0.98 12.02
C TYR A 102 10.26 -1.21 12.96
N PRO A 103 11.40 -0.50 12.76
CA PRO A 103 12.60 -0.69 13.56
C PRO A 103 12.52 0.07 14.91
N LYS A 104 12.74 -0.63 16.03
CA LYS A 104 12.76 -0.02 17.38
C LYS A 104 14.11 0.54 17.83
N THR A 105 15.21 0.19 17.15
CA THR A 105 16.57 0.63 17.54
C THR A 105 17.32 1.24 16.37
N GLU A 106 18.29 2.12 16.66
CA GLU A 106 19.12 2.78 15.64
C GLU A 106 19.86 1.78 14.75
N LYS A 107 20.38 0.70 15.35
CA LYS A 107 21.09 -0.37 14.62
C LYS A 107 20.17 -1.06 13.62
N LEU A 108 18.92 -1.31 14.00
CA LEU A 108 17.93 -1.92 13.11
C LEU A 108 17.42 -0.97 12.05
N PHE A 109 17.29 0.32 12.38
CA PHE A 109 16.98 1.34 11.38
C PHE A 109 18.06 1.44 10.31
N HIS A 110 19.34 1.43 10.72
CA HIS A 110 20.47 1.39 9.80
C HIS A 110 20.44 0.12 8.92
N ALA A 111 20.23 -1.05 9.52
CA ALA A 111 20.11 -2.30 8.78
C ALA A 111 18.92 -2.28 7.81
N ALA A 112 17.77 -1.76 8.22
CA ALA A 112 16.60 -1.60 7.35
C ALA A 112 16.92 -0.74 6.12
N CYS A 113 17.61 0.38 6.33
CA CYS A 113 18.00 1.29 5.26
C CYS A 113 19.01 0.68 4.29
N MET A 114 19.96 -0.13 4.77
CA MET A 114 21.09 -0.60 3.96
C MET A 114 20.95 -2.02 3.42
N THR A 115 20.37 -2.94 4.18
CA THR A 115 20.45 -4.38 3.90
C THR A 115 19.10 -5.08 3.75
N TYR A 116 18.05 -4.61 4.42
CA TYR A 116 16.75 -5.31 4.38
C TYR A 116 16.04 -5.09 3.05
N ASP A 117 15.57 -6.16 2.43
CA ASP A 117 14.74 -6.14 1.23
C ASP A 117 13.28 -5.83 1.60
N VAL A 118 12.99 -4.55 1.79
CA VAL A 118 11.68 -4.00 2.19
C VAL A 118 11.27 -2.86 1.28
N ASP A 119 9.97 -2.63 1.18
CA ASP A 119 9.39 -1.55 0.37
C ASP A 119 9.18 -0.28 1.20
N ILE A 120 8.84 -0.46 2.49
CA ILE A 120 8.51 0.63 3.42
C ILE A 120 9.32 0.49 4.72
N ILE A 121 9.81 1.61 5.24
CA ILE A 121 10.31 1.74 6.61
C ILE A 121 9.34 2.64 7.39
N SER A 122 8.63 2.07 8.35
CA SER A 122 7.69 2.79 9.21
C SER A 122 8.42 3.49 10.34
N ILE A 123 8.01 4.72 10.66
CA ILE A 123 8.61 5.51 11.73
C ILE A 123 7.68 5.55 12.95
N ALA A 124 8.27 5.73 14.13
CA ALA A 124 7.52 5.81 15.37
C ALA A 124 6.63 7.06 15.38
N THR A 125 5.33 6.90 15.57
CA THR A 125 4.38 8.02 15.65
C THR A 125 3.72 8.16 17.02
N THR A 126 3.69 7.07 17.80
CA THR A 126 3.03 7.01 19.12
C THR A 126 3.95 7.37 20.29
N GLU A 127 5.26 7.29 20.09
CA GLU A 127 6.27 7.51 21.13
C GLU A 127 7.37 8.47 20.64
N LYS A 128 8.10 9.06 21.59
CA LYS A 128 9.30 9.83 21.27
C LYS A 128 10.27 8.88 20.59
N GLN A 129 10.69 9.21 19.37
CA GLN A 129 11.57 8.33 18.62
C GLN A 129 12.85 8.04 19.43
N PRO A 130 13.22 6.78 19.63
CA PRO A 130 14.33 6.42 20.52
C PRO A 130 15.70 6.75 19.94
N PHE A 131 15.78 7.09 18.65
CA PHE A 131 17.02 7.39 17.94
C PHE A 131 16.82 8.46 16.86
N TYR A 132 17.92 9.11 16.47
CA TYR A 132 17.92 10.10 15.39
C TYR A 132 18.12 9.42 14.03
N CYS A 133 17.35 9.84 13.03
CA CYS A 133 17.56 9.42 11.64
C CYS A 133 18.83 10.09 11.08
N LYS A 134 19.89 9.30 10.88
CA LYS A 134 21.12 9.80 10.24
C LYS A 134 20.93 9.92 8.73
N ARG A 135 21.53 10.96 8.13
CA ARG A 135 21.40 11.26 6.70
C ARG A 135 21.97 10.18 5.78
N SER A 136 23.11 9.58 6.13
CA SER A 136 23.75 8.55 5.30
C SER A 136 22.85 7.30 5.12
N PRO A 137 22.30 6.68 6.19
CA PRO A 137 21.32 5.60 6.06
C PRO A 137 20.08 6.00 5.27
N VAL A 138 19.51 7.18 5.55
CA VAL A 138 18.30 7.65 4.86
C VAL A 138 18.54 7.79 3.36
N ASN A 139 19.67 8.36 2.94
CA ASN A 139 20.02 8.46 1.52
C ASN A 139 20.21 7.08 0.87
N GLY A 140 20.85 6.14 1.57
CA GLY A 140 21.01 4.77 1.06
C GLY A 140 19.66 4.07 0.84
N ALA A 141 18.68 4.29 1.72
CA ALA A 141 17.33 3.77 1.52
C ALA A 141 16.63 4.43 0.31
N ILE A 142 16.78 5.75 0.15
CA ILE A 142 16.20 6.51 -0.96
C ILE A 142 16.75 6.02 -2.31
N GLU A 143 18.06 5.83 -2.42
CA GLU A 143 18.73 5.34 -3.62
C GLU A 143 18.28 3.92 -4.00
N ARG A 144 17.96 3.10 -3.00
CA ARG A 144 17.40 1.75 -3.19
C ARG A 144 15.93 1.75 -3.58
N GLY A 145 15.25 2.90 -3.55
CA GLY A 145 13.82 2.99 -3.84
C GLY A 145 12.90 2.65 -2.66
N VAL A 146 13.43 2.60 -1.44
CA VAL A 146 12.64 2.37 -0.21
C VAL A 146 11.97 3.67 0.22
N PHE A 147 10.75 3.58 0.74
CA PHE A 147 9.97 4.72 1.21
C PHE A 147 9.83 4.74 2.72
N PHE A 148 9.79 5.94 3.29
CA PHE A 148 9.53 6.16 4.71
C PHE A 148 8.06 6.48 4.95
N GLU A 149 7.45 5.79 5.89
CA GLU A 149 6.04 5.94 6.20
C GLU A 149 5.83 6.73 7.49
N ILE A 150 4.91 7.70 7.41
CA ILE A 150 4.37 8.44 8.55
C ILE A 150 2.86 8.14 8.64
N SER A 151 2.46 7.42 9.68
CA SER A 151 1.05 7.16 9.97
C SER A 151 0.42 8.34 10.71
N TYR A 152 -0.65 8.92 10.14
CA TYR A 152 -1.25 10.13 10.71
C TYR A 152 -2.23 9.88 11.85
N THR A 153 -2.77 8.66 12.01
CA THR A 153 -3.85 8.40 12.98
C THR A 153 -3.45 8.71 14.42
N ALA A 154 -2.19 8.49 14.78
CA ALA A 154 -1.65 8.86 16.09
C ALA A 154 -1.78 10.38 16.38
N ALA A 155 -1.71 11.23 15.35
CA ALA A 155 -1.86 12.68 15.50
C ALA A 155 -3.31 13.14 15.69
N ILE A 156 -4.30 12.28 15.39
CA ILE A 156 -5.73 12.58 15.53
C ILE A 156 -6.28 12.02 16.85
N ARG A 157 -5.80 10.85 17.30
CA ARG A 157 -6.33 10.14 18.47
C ARG A 157 -6.00 10.83 19.80
N ASP A 158 -4.76 11.27 19.99
CA ASP A 158 -4.30 11.78 21.28
C ASP A 158 -3.39 13.01 21.13
N SER A 159 -3.56 13.97 22.04
CA SER A 159 -2.82 15.25 22.02
C SER A 159 -1.33 15.10 22.33
N THR A 160 -0.95 14.09 23.12
CA THR A 160 0.45 13.78 23.44
C THR A 160 1.10 13.07 22.26
N MET A 161 0.43 12.05 21.71
CA MET A 161 0.90 11.34 20.51
C MET A 161 1.05 12.29 19.33
N LYS A 162 0.14 13.27 19.17
CA LYS A 162 0.26 14.33 18.16
C LYS A 162 1.59 15.08 18.21
N LYS A 163 2.07 15.43 19.40
CA LYS A 163 3.37 16.13 19.55
C LYS A 163 4.52 15.25 19.06
N TYR A 164 4.50 13.97 19.41
CA TYR A 164 5.52 13.01 18.96
C TYR A 164 5.45 12.75 17.47
N THR A 165 4.26 12.53 16.91
CA THR A 165 4.07 12.32 15.47
C THR A 165 4.62 13.51 14.68
N ILE A 166 4.25 14.74 15.05
CA ILE A 166 4.73 15.95 14.35
C ILE A 166 6.24 16.10 14.50
N ALA A 167 6.79 15.95 15.71
CA ALA A 167 8.22 16.09 15.94
C ALA A 167 9.05 15.04 15.17
N ASN A 168 8.63 13.77 15.19
CA ASN A 168 9.33 12.69 14.49
C ASN A 168 9.21 12.86 12.97
N ALA A 169 8.04 13.29 12.48
CA ALA A 169 7.82 13.59 11.07
C ALA A 169 8.71 14.72 10.56
N ILE A 170 8.78 15.86 11.27
CA ILE A 170 9.66 16.98 10.91
C ILE A 170 11.12 16.53 10.89
N ASN A 171 11.56 15.80 11.92
CA ASN A 171 12.94 15.28 11.98
C ASN A 171 13.27 14.37 10.78
N LEU A 172 12.34 13.52 10.35
CA LEU A 172 12.53 12.70 9.16
C LEU A 172 12.61 13.58 7.90
N VAL A 173 11.62 14.47 7.72
CA VAL A 173 11.49 15.30 6.51
C VAL A 173 12.71 16.19 6.34
N ASP A 174 13.26 16.72 7.44
CA ASP A 174 14.49 17.50 7.43
C ASP A 174 15.70 16.69 6.95
N VAL A 175 15.75 15.40 7.26
CA VAL A 175 16.84 14.50 6.89
C VAL A 175 16.69 14.00 5.45
N CYS A 176 15.48 13.59 5.03
CA CYS A 176 15.22 13.09 3.68
C CYS A 176 14.99 14.22 2.65
N LYS A 177 14.83 15.47 3.10
CA LYS A 177 14.46 16.63 2.26
C LYS A 177 13.17 16.40 1.47
N GLY A 178 12.18 15.79 2.11
CA GLY A 178 10.87 15.46 1.53
C GLY A 178 10.86 14.28 0.54
N LYS A 179 12.01 13.66 0.27
CA LYS A 179 12.12 12.55 -0.69
C LYS A 179 11.63 11.23 -0.09
N ASN A 180 10.96 10.44 -0.92
CA ASN A 180 10.48 9.10 -0.62
C ASN A 180 9.67 8.99 0.69
N VAL A 181 8.86 10.01 1.01
CA VAL A 181 7.94 9.96 2.14
C VAL A 181 6.54 9.58 1.66
N ILE A 182 5.87 8.71 2.40
CA ILE A 182 4.44 8.40 2.22
C ILE A 182 3.65 8.72 3.49
N LEU A 183 2.42 9.17 3.30
CA LEU A 183 1.46 9.39 4.39
C LEU A 183 0.41 8.30 4.32
N THR A 184 0.18 7.62 5.44
CA THR A 184 -0.77 6.50 5.53
C THR A 184 -1.66 6.64 6.75
N SER A 185 -2.78 5.92 6.74
CA SER A 185 -3.76 6.08 7.81
C SER A 185 -3.36 5.32 9.07
N GLY A 186 -3.11 4.02 9.01
CA GLY A 186 -2.93 3.16 10.19
C GLY A 186 -4.24 3.01 10.97
N VAL A 187 -5.38 3.09 10.27
CA VAL A 187 -6.71 3.13 10.92
C VAL A 187 -7.20 1.74 11.29
N GLU A 188 -7.93 1.71 12.40
CA GLU A 188 -8.78 0.58 12.80
C GLU A 188 -10.26 0.94 12.72
N ASN A 189 -10.60 2.23 12.73
CA ASN A 189 -11.97 2.73 12.70
C ASN A 189 -12.24 3.47 11.39
N PRO A 190 -13.38 3.25 10.73
CA PRO A 190 -13.75 4.00 9.51
C PRO A 190 -13.75 5.53 9.71
N LEU A 191 -14.15 5.99 10.91
CA LEU A 191 -14.28 7.41 11.25
C LEU A 191 -12.93 8.15 11.39
N GLU A 192 -11.82 7.42 11.47
CA GLU A 192 -10.47 7.99 11.53
C GLU A 192 -9.88 8.22 10.14
N LEU A 193 -10.50 7.66 9.09
CA LEU A 193 -10.06 7.87 7.72
C LEU A 193 -10.34 9.31 7.29
N ARG A 194 -9.42 9.90 6.52
CA ARG A 194 -9.51 11.28 6.01
C ARG A 194 -9.42 11.30 4.50
N GLY A 195 -9.94 12.35 3.87
CA GLY A 195 -9.81 12.52 2.44
C GLY A 195 -8.35 12.74 2.03
N PRO A 196 -7.94 12.35 0.82
CA PRO A 196 -6.55 12.46 0.38
C PRO A 196 -6.03 13.90 0.36
N TYR A 197 -6.90 14.88 0.09
CA TYR A 197 -6.54 16.30 0.14
C TYR A 197 -6.31 16.81 1.57
N ASP A 198 -7.08 16.32 2.54
CA ASP A 198 -6.87 16.67 3.96
C ASP A 198 -5.53 16.12 4.46
N ILE A 199 -5.17 14.90 4.03
CA ILE A 199 -3.89 14.29 4.36
C ILE A 199 -2.74 15.05 3.69
N ALA A 200 -2.90 15.47 2.44
CA ALA A 200 -1.90 16.31 1.78
C ALA A 200 -1.70 17.64 2.54
N ASN A 201 -2.77 18.27 3.01
CA ASN A 201 -2.67 19.47 3.86
C ASN A 201 -1.98 19.17 5.20
N LEU A 202 -2.23 18.01 5.80
CA LEU A 202 -1.52 17.56 7.00
C LEU A 202 -0.03 17.34 6.74
N GLY A 203 0.34 16.90 5.52
CA GLY A 203 1.74 16.79 5.10
C GLY A 203 2.52 18.10 5.21
N LEU A 204 1.87 19.24 4.99
CA LEU A 204 2.49 20.56 5.19
C LEU A 204 2.86 20.80 6.66
N VAL A 205 2.05 20.33 7.60
CA VAL A 205 2.33 20.40 9.05
C VAL A 205 3.54 19.54 9.42
N PHE A 206 3.78 18.46 8.67
CA PHE A 206 4.97 17.62 8.81
C PHE A 206 6.22 18.19 8.14
N GLY A 207 6.14 19.37 7.52
CA GLY A 207 7.26 20.04 6.88
C GLY A 207 7.49 19.67 5.42
N LEU A 208 6.57 18.92 4.80
CA LEU A 208 6.63 18.65 3.35
C LEU A 208 6.25 19.90 2.55
N SER A 209 6.80 20.04 1.35
CA SER A 209 6.31 21.01 0.38
C SER A 209 4.93 20.60 -0.14
N GLU A 210 4.17 21.52 -0.74
CA GLU A 210 2.85 21.20 -1.32
C GLU A 210 2.93 20.08 -2.37
N GLY A 211 3.97 20.13 -3.22
CA GLY A 211 4.21 19.10 -4.23
C GLY A 211 4.52 17.75 -3.60
N ASP A 212 5.41 17.71 -2.60
CA ASP A 212 5.81 16.47 -1.93
C ASP A 212 4.67 15.90 -1.09
N ALA A 213 3.88 16.74 -0.42
CA ALA A 213 2.74 16.31 0.38
C ALA A 213 1.66 15.66 -0.49
N LYS A 214 1.38 16.23 -1.66
CA LYS A 214 0.49 15.60 -2.65
C LYS A 214 1.09 14.32 -3.24
N ALA A 215 2.39 14.30 -3.50
CA ALA A 215 3.09 13.11 -3.97
C ALA A 215 3.05 11.98 -2.94
N ALA A 216 3.14 12.29 -1.65
CA ALA A 216 3.17 11.35 -0.53
C ALA A 216 1.90 10.50 -0.38
N VAL A 217 0.76 10.97 -0.92
CA VAL A 217 -0.53 10.24 -0.95
C VAL A 217 -0.88 9.69 -2.36
N SER A 218 -0.04 9.96 -3.36
CA SER A 218 -0.30 9.60 -4.75
C SER A 218 0.90 8.94 -5.42
N THR A 219 1.80 9.73 -6.03
CA THR A 219 2.92 9.21 -6.83
C THR A 219 3.86 8.33 -6.03
N ASN A 220 4.20 8.71 -4.79
CA ASN A 220 5.10 7.94 -3.94
C ASN A 220 4.48 6.60 -3.54
N CYS A 221 3.18 6.58 -3.19
CA CYS A 221 2.45 5.33 -2.93
C CYS A 221 2.45 4.41 -4.17
N ARG A 222 2.32 4.97 -5.37
CA ARG A 222 2.42 4.18 -6.60
C ARG A 222 3.81 3.57 -6.79
N SER A 223 4.86 4.33 -6.50
CA SER A 223 6.25 3.84 -6.56
C SER A 223 6.50 2.70 -5.58
N VAL A 224 5.91 2.76 -4.37
CA VAL A 224 5.98 1.67 -3.38
C VAL A 224 5.34 0.39 -3.91
N ILE A 225 4.15 0.48 -4.51
CA ILE A 225 3.47 -0.69 -5.09
C ILE A 225 4.33 -1.30 -6.20
N LEU A 226 4.91 -0.46 -7.07
CA LEU A 226 5.78 -0.94 -8.15
C LEU A 226 7.05 -1.59 -7.60
N HIS A 227 7.64 -1.02 -6.55
CA HIS A 227 8.80 -1.61 -5.87
C HIS A 227 8.46 -3.01 -5.32
N GLY A 228 7.30 -3.17 -4.66
CA GLY A 228 6.79 -4.46 -4.20
C GLY A 228 6.57 -5.48 -5.34
N GLU A 229 6.01 -5.04 -6.47
CA GLU A 229 5.87 -5.88 -7.66
C GLU A 229 7.24 -6.33 -8.19
N THR A 230 8.23 -5.45 -8.22
CA THR A 230 9.60 -5.82 -8.66
C THR A 230 10.28 -6.80 -7.72
N ARG A 231 10.06 -6.69 -6.40
CA ARG A 231 10.56 -7.62 -5.36
C ARG A 231 9.97 -9.02 -5.51
N MET A 232 8.69 -9.12 -5.88
CA MET A 232 8.05 -10.42 -6.14
C MET A 232 8.58 -11.10 -7.40
N THR A 233 9.01 -10.31 -8.38
CA THR A 233 9.60 -10.79 -9.63
C THR A 233 11.12 -10.91 -9.54
N ALA A 234 11.76 -11.50 -10.55
CA ALA A 234 13.22 -11.59 -10.60
C ALA A 234 13.84 -10.25 -11.05
N LEU A 235 13.65 -9.18 -10.26
CA LEU A 235 14.27 -7.86 -10.43
C LEU A 235 14.14 -7.27 -11.85
N GLY A 236 12.95 -7.38 -12.45
CA GLY A 236 12.63 -6.76 -13.75
C GLY A 236 12.02 -7.70 -14.80
N ILE A 237 12.03 -9.01 -14.58
CA ILE A 237 11.38 -9.98 -15.48
C ILE A 237 9.97 -10.30 -15.00
N ILE A 238 8.95 -9.77 -15.71
CA ILE A 238 7.54 -10.06 -15.43
C ILE A 238 7.07 -11.20 -16.34
N HIS A 239 6.83 -12.39 -15.77
CA HIS A 239 6.21 -13.51 -16.49
C HIS A 239 4.70 -13.56 -16.22
N MET A 240 3.88 -13.15 -17.19
CA MET A 240 2.43 -13.26 -17.11
C MET A 240 1.91 -14.47 -17.90
N MET A 241 1.30 -15.44 -17.20
CA MET A 241 0.52 -16.49 -17.85
C MET A 241 -0.89 -15.97 -18.16
N MET A 242 -1.10 -15.54 -19.40
CA MET A 242 -2.43 -15.18 -19.89
C MET A 242 -3.27 -16.44 -20.07
N LYS A 243 -4.14 -16.76 -19.09
CA LYS A 243 -5.19 -17.76 -19.31
C LYS A 243 -6.25 -17.14 -20.22
N LYS A 244 -6.39 -17.67 -21.45
CA LYS A 244 -7.54 -17.35 -22.31
C LYS A 244 -8.82 -17.63 -21.51
N LYS A 245 -9.68 -16.62 -21.36
CA LYS A 245 -11.04 -16.86 -20.86
C LYS A 245 -11.65 -17.94 -21.75
N LYS A 246 -12.11 -19.05 -21.17
CA LYS A 246 -12.95 -20.01 -21.89
C LYS A 246 -14.13 -19.20 -22.41
N SER A 247 -14.23 -19.04 -23.73
CA SER A 247 -15.45 -18.63 -24.39
C SER A 247 -16.54 -19.57 -23.91
N GLN A 248 -17.57 -19.03 -23.25
CA GLN A 248 -18.80 -19.78 -23.04
C GLN A 248 -19.28 -20.27 -24.42
N PRO A 249 -19.71 -21.53 -24.56
CA PRO A 249 -20.32 -21.97 -25.81
C PRO A 249 -21.53 -21.09 -26.11
N PRO A 250 -21.82 -20.77 -27.38
CA PRO A 250 -22.98 -19.99 -27.73
C PRO A 250 -24.24 -20.70 -27.22
N ILE A 251 -25.08 -19.95 -26.51
CA ILE A 251 -26.45 -20.36 -26.24
C ILE A 251 -27.13 -20.44 -27.62
N GLU A 252 -27.57 -21.64 -28.01
CA GLU A 252 -28.43 -21.85 -29.17
C GLU A 252 -29.68 -20.97 -28.99
N GLN A 253 -29.78 -19.91 -29.80
CA GLN A 253 -31.03 -19.21 -30.03
C GLN A 253 -31.67 -19.84 -31.27
N PRO A 254 -32.99 -20.10 -31.25
CA PRO A 254 -33.69 -20.79 -32.33
C PRO A 254 -33.66 -19.96 -33.62
N GLU A 255 -33.54 -20.67 -34.74
CA GLU A 255 -33.48 -20.13 -36.11
C GLU A 255 -34.68 -19.20 -36.40
N GLU A 256 -34.41 -17.91 -36.59
CA GLU A 256 -35.28 -17.03 -37.36
C GLU A 256 -34.72 -16.92 -38.79
N GLU A 257 -35.46 -17.47 -39.75
CA GLU A 257 -35.23 -17.31 -41.19
C GLU A 257 -35.20 -15.82 -41.55
N THR A 258 -34.11 -15.38 -42.18
CA THR A 258 -34.09 -14.11 -42.94
C THR A 258 -33.73 -14.38 -44.40
N PRO A 259 -34.26 -13.59 -45.35
CA PRO A 259 -34.32 -13.97 -46.76
C PRO A 259 -33.02 -13.67 -47.51
N ALA A 260 -32.79 -14.45 -48.56
CA ALA A 260 -31.59 -14.45 -49.39
C ALA A 260 -31.22 -13.07 -50.00
N VAL A 261 -30.03 -12.57 -49.66
CA VAL A 261 -29.38 -11.45 -50.38
C VAL A 261 -28.49 -12.01 -51.49
N LYS A 262 -28.72 -11.51 -52.71
CA LYS A 262 -28.10 -11.91 -53.98
C LYS A 262 -26.57 -11.79 -53.95
N ARG A 263 -25.88 -12.86 -54.39
CA ARG A 263 -24.44 -12.84 -54.71
C ARG A 263 -24.20 -11.99 -55.96
N ALA A 264 -23.35 -10.96 -55.86
CA ALA A 264 -22.75 -10.33 -57.03
C ALA A 264 -21.57 -11.20 -57.51
N LYS A 265 -21.61 -11.58 -58.79
CA LYS A 265 -20.47 -12.19 -59.51
C LYS A 265 -19.43 -11.09 -59.78
N THR A 266 -18.16 -11.41 -59.54
CA THR A 266 -17.05 -10.67 -60.16
C THR A 266 -16.29 -11.66 -61.03
N GLU A 267 -16.49 -11.54 -62.34
CA GLU A 267 -15.63 -12.13 -63.37
C GLU A 267 -14.58 -11.08 -63.80
N THR A 268 -13.35 -11.60 -63.97
CA THR A 268 -12.28 -11.21 -64.90
C THR A 268 -11.65 -9.81 -64.84
N LEU A 269 -10.32 -9.77 -64.68
CA LEU A 269 -9.34 -10.02 -65.75
C LEU A 269 -8.05 -10.62 -65.17
#